data_AF-S9R3T5-F1
#
_entry.id   AF-S9R3T5-F1
#
_cell.length_a   1.000
_cell.length_b   1.000
_cell.length_c   1.000
_cell.angle_alpha   90.00
_cell.angle_beta   90.00
_cell.angle_gamma   90.00
#
_symmetry.space_group_name_H-M   'P 1'
#
loop_
_entity.id
_entity.type
_entity.pdbx_description
1 polymer ?
#
loop_
_entity_poly.entity_id
_entity_poly.type
_entity_poly.pdbx_seq_one_letter_code
_entity_poly.pdbx_strand_id
1 'polypeptide(L)' 'MTMPLSRPALLILAFGLAGLALAMNLRHGATTEGRAPRRPVRNAGRDEMTMPPRQWDRLDETLDASFPASDPAATY' A
#
# COMPACT_ATOMS: atom_id res chain seq x y z
N MET A 1 -13.80 42.98 36.22
CA MET A 1 -12.37 43.26 35.93
C MET A 1 -11.97 42.43 34.72
N THR A 2 -12.24 42.93 33.51
CA THR A 2 -11.94 42.24 32.25
C THR A 2 -10.52 42.61 31.83
N MET A 3 -9.56 41.69 31.92
CA MET A 3 -8.21 41.95 31.43
C MET A 3 -8.25 42.06 29.90
N PRO A 4 -7.90 43.21 29.29
CA PRO A 4 -7.83 43.32 27.85
C PRO A 4 -6.68 42.43 27.36
N LEU A 5 -6.98 41.55 26.41
CA LEU A 5 -6.00 40.67 25.80
C LEU A 5 -4.87 41.54 25.21
N SER A 6 -3.70 41.46 25.82
CA SER A 6 -2.58 42.32 25.46
C SER A 6 -2.09 41.96 24.06
N ARG A 7 -1.73 42.96 23.25
CA ARG A 7 -1.15 42.78 21.91
C ARG A 7 -0.07 41.68 21.84
N PRO A 8 0.86 41.53 22.81
CA PRO A 8 1.81 40.41 22.79
C PRO A 8 1.15 39.04 22.94
N ALA A 9 0.09 38.90 23.74
CA ALA A 9 -0.64 37.64 23.87
C ALA A 9 -1.33 37.23 22.56
N LEU A 10 -1.82 38.21 21.78
CA LEU A 10 -2.44 37.96 20.48
C LEU A 10 -1.41 37.52 19.43
N LEU A 11 -0.18 38.05 19.48
CA LEU A 11 0.91 37.60 18.61
C LEU A 11 1.34 36.17 18.94
N ILE A 12 1.50 35.81 20.22
CA ILE A 12 1.84 34.44 20.64
C ILE A 12 0.77 33.45 20.18
N LEU A 13 -0.51 33.81 20.35
CA LEU A 13 -1.62 32.99 19.89
C LEU A 13 -1.62 32.82 18.37
N ALA A 14 -1.36 33.90 17.61
CA ALA A 14 -1.29 33.85 16.16
C ALA A 14 -0.13 32.98 15.65
N PHE A 15 1.07 33.11 16.22
CA PHE A 15 2.21 32.26 15.87
C PHE A 15 1.97 30.79 16.25
N GLY A 16 1.33 30.52 17.39
CA GLY A 16 0.96 29.16 17.80
C GLY A 16 -0.03 28.51 16.83
N LEU A 17 -1.07 29.23 16.42
CA LEU A 17 -2.06 28.75 15.44
C LEU A 17 -1.44 28.56 14.05
N ALA A 18 -0.57 29.48 13.61
CA ALA A 18 0.14 29.36 12.34
C ALA A 18 1.09 28.15 12.32
N GLY A 19 1.83 27.93 13.40
CA GLY A 19 2.71 26.76 13.55
C GLY A 19 1.94 25.44 13.55
N LEU A 20 0.79 25.39 14.25
CA LEU A 20 -0.08 24.22 14.27
C LEU A 20 -0.66 23.92 12.87
N ALA A 21 -1.16 24.94 12.16
CA ALA A 21 -1.68 24.78 10.82
C ALA A 21 -0.62 24.30 9.82
N LEU A 22 0.62 24.81 9.92
CA LEU A 22 1.74 24.36 9.11
C LEU A 22 2.09 22.89 9.42
N ALA A 23 2.19 22.52 10.70
CA ALA A 23 2.49 21.15 11.11
C ALA A 23 1.41 20.16 10.65
N MET A 24 0.14 20.55 10.67
CA MET A 24 -0.96 19.73 10.17
C MET A 24 -0.91 19.58 8.65
N ASN A 25 -0.60 20.63 7.90
CA ASN A 25 -0.45 20.57 6.44
C ASN A 25 0.72 19.68 6.00
N LEU A 26 1.86 19.77 6.68
CA LEU A 26 3.03 18.92 6.39
C LEU A 26 2.74 17.42 6.63
N ARG A 27 1.85 17.09 7.57
CA ARG A 27 1.42 15.70 7.85
C ARG A 27 0.49 15.13 6.77
N HIS A 28 -0.29 15.99 6.11
CA HIS A 28 -1.19 15.56 5.03
C HIS A 28 -0.44 15.19 3.73
N GLY A 29 0.82 15.62 3.60
CA GLY A 29 1.68 15.33 2.43
C GLY A 29 2.31 13.93 2.41
N ALA A 30 2.07 13.08 3.40
CA ALA A 30 2.54 11.69 3.38
C ALA A 30 1.59 10.81 2.53
N THR A 31 1.29 11.23 1.31
CA THR A 31 0.70 10.34 0.31
C THR A 31 1.74 9.31 -0.05
N THR A 32 1.37 8.03 0.06
CA THR A 32 2.19 6.89 -0.35
C THR A 32 2.41 6.93 -1.87
N GLU A 33 3.33 7.77 -2.32
CA GLU A 33 3.79 7.78 -3.71
C GLU A 33 4.49 6.44 -3.97
N GLY A 34 3.84 5.58 -4.76
CA GLY A 34 4.43 4.34 -5.27
C GLY A 34 3.67 3.06 -4.98
N ARG A 35 2.64 3.05 -4.11
CA ARG A 35 1.76 1.87 -4.02
C ARG A 35 0.65 2.04 -5.05
N ALA A 36 0.81 1.41 -6.22
CA ALA A 36 -0.33 1.15 -7.11
C ALA A 36 -1.53 0.67 -6.25
N PRO A 37 -2.77 1.10 -6.54
CA PRO A 37 -3.93 0.65 -5.79
C PRO A 37 -3.85 -0.87 -5.66
N ARG A 38 -3.89 -1.38 -4.42
CA ARG A 38 -3.78 -2.82 -4.14
C ARG A 38 -4.99 -3.48 -4.80
N ARG A 39 -4.83 -3.90 -6.06
CA ARG A 39 -5.79 -4.79 -6.71
C ARG A 39 -5.84 -6.07 -5.87
N PRO A 40 -7.02 -6.69 -5.73
CA PRO A 40 -7.10 -8.02 -5.15
C PRO A 40 -6.07 -8.92 -5.82
N VAL A 41 -5.22 -9.57 -5.03
CA VAL A 41 -4.34 -10.62 -5.55
C VAL A 41 -5.27 -11.76 -5.97
N ARG A 42 -5.27 -12.11 -7.26
CA ARG A 42 -6.05 -13.26 -7.74
C ARG A 42 -5.43 -14.55 -7.21
N ASN A 43 -6.27 -15.56 -6.98
CA ASN A 43 -5.80 -16.90 -6.71
C ASN A 43 -4.93 -17.39 -7.89
N ALA A 44 -3.91 -18.19 -7.57
CA ALA A 44 -3.14 -18.90 -8.59
C ALA A 44 -3.89 -20.16 -9.04
N GLY A 45 -3.52 -20.69 -10.20
CA GLY A 45 -4.08 -21.93 -10.73
C GLY A 45 -4.86 -21.77 -12.03
N ARG A 46 -5.08 -22.90 -12.70
CA ARG A 46 -5.71 -22.98 -14.03
C ARG A 46 -7.10 -22.34 -14.06
N ASP A 47 -7.93 -22.61 -13.05
CA ASP A 47 -9.34 -22.15 -13.01
C ASP A 47 -9.46 -20.62 -12.92
N GLU A 48 -8.39 -19.96 -12.48
CA GLU A 48 -8.30 -18.52 -12.26
C GLU A 48 -7.57 -17.81 -13.42
N MET A 49 -7.23 -18.56 -14.49
CA MET A 49 -6.65 -18.02 -15.73
C MET A 49 -7.74 -17.45 -16.63
N THR A 50 -7.51 -16.25 -17.18
CA THR A 50 -8.44 -15.62 -18.15
C THR A 50 -8.63 -16.47 -19.41
N MET A 51 -7.59 -17.18 -19.84
CA MET A 51 -7.59 -18.05 -21.00
C MET A 51 -6.81 -19.32 -20.66
N PRO A 52 -7.42 -20.29 -19.98
CA PRO A 52 -6.73 -21.52 -19.63
C PRO A 52 -6.45 -22.35 -20.89
N PRO A 53 -5.33 -23.10 -20.93
CA PRO A 53 -5.05 -24.00 -22.04
C PRO A 53 -6.10 -25.12 -22.09
N ARG A 54 -6.39 -25.59 -23.31
CA ARG A 54 -7.41 -26.64 -23.56
C ARG A 54 -7.10 -27.93 -22.81
N GLN A 55 -5.83 -28.30 -22.81
CA GLN A 55 -5.27 -29.39 -22.04
C GLN A 55 -4.34 -28.81 -20.97
N TRP A 56 -4.48 -29.30 -19.75
CA TRP A 56 -3.60 -29.03 -18.63
C TRP A 56 -3.64 -30.29 -17.80
N ASP A 57 -2.54 -31.01 -17.80
CA ASP A 57 -2.45 -32.29 -17.13
C ASP A 57 -1.65 -32.16 -15.82
N ARG A 58 -1.46 -33.31 -15.17
CA ARG A 58 -0.75 -33.36 -13.90
C ARG A 58 0.72 -32.99 -14.04
N LEU A 59 1.33 -33.28 -15.19
CA LEU A 59 2.72 -32.93 -15.45
C LEU A 59 2.86 -31.41 -15.57
N ASP A 60 1.95 -30.75 -16.29
CA ASP A 60 1.90 -29.29 -16.40
C ASP A 60 1.81 -28.62 -15.01
N GLU A 61 0.89 -29.10 -14.16
CA GLU A 61 0.73 -28.59 -12.79
C GLU A 61 1.99 -28.80 -11.94
N THR A 62 2.64 -29.95 -12.09
CA THR A 62 3.84 -30.30 -11.30
C THR A 62 5.04 -29.47 -11.73
N LEU A 63 5.16 -29.18 -13.03
CA LEU A 63 6.19 -28.29 -13.56
C LEU A 63 5.97 -26.84 -13.11
N ASP A 64 4.73 -26.35 -13.08
CA ASP A 64 4.41 -25.00 -12.57
C ASP A 64 4.70 -24.87 -11.06
N ALA A 65 4.48 -25.94 -10.30
CA ALA A 65 4.77 -26.01 -8.87
C ALA A 65 6.25 -26.24 -8.53
N SER A 66 7.12 -26.52 -9.51
CA SER A 66 8.54 -26.74 -9.29
C SER A 66 9.28 -25.40 -9.11
N PHE A 67 9.50 -25.00 -7.86
CA PHE A 67 10.32 -23.84 -7.51
C PHE A 67 11.54 -24.27 -6.67
N PRO A 68 12.78 -23.93 -7.09
CA PRO A 68 13.18 -23.25 -8.32
C PRO A 68 12.92 -24.11 -9.57
N ALA A 69 12.73 -23.47 -10.73
CA ALA A 69 12.39 -24.11 -12.02
C ALA A 69 13.43 -25.15 -12.54
N SER A 70 14.48 -25.44 -11.76
CA SER A 70 15.52 -26.41 -12.04
C SER A 70 15.33 -27.76 -11.33
N ASP A 71 14.47 -27.85 -10.31
CA ASP A 71 14.28 -29.11 -9.59
C ASP A 71 13.34 -30.00 -10.41
N PRO A 72 13.79 -31.20 -10.85
CA PRO A 72 12.95 -32.10 -11.59
C PRO A 72 11.74 -32.50 -10.74
N ALA A 73 10.58 -32.64 -11.38
CA ALA A 73 9.34 -33.14 -10.78
C ALA A 73 9.57 -34.54 -10.18
N ALA A 74 10.00 -34.62 -8.92
CA ALA A 74 10.27 -35.86 -8.22
C ALA A 74 9.00 -36.32 -7.49
N THR A 75 8.29 -37.29 -8.07
CA THR A 75 7.38 -38.16 -7.32
C THR A 75 8.15 -39.42 -6.94
N TYR A 76 8.54 -39.54 -5.67
CA TYR A 76 9.03 -40.80 -5.09
C TYR A 76 7.89 -41.78 -4.85
#